data_AF-A0A4Y8BTF6-F1
#
_entry.id   AF-A0A4Y8BTF6-F1
#
_cell.length_a   1.000
_cell.length_b   1.000
_cell.length_c   1.000
_cell.angle_alpha   90.00
_cell.angle_beta   90.00
_cell.angle_gamma   90.00
#
_symmetry.space_group_name_H-M   'P 1'
#
loop_
_entity.id
_entity.type
_entity.pdbx_description
1 polymer ?
#
loop_
_entity_poly.entity_id
_entity_poly.type
_entity_poly.pdbx_seq_one_letter_code
_entity_poly.pdbx_strand_id
1 'polypeptide(L)'
;MEAKNYTKEQKLAVDTFLTASMVVANAREGNANVSYWDTRKRQENFENASNSLKAQMLEEQISIIKEPYAIQKGLFMGQAESEAHFQASKNQAIDYLSGLLKNIKV
;
A
#
# COMPACT_ATOMS: atom_id res chain seq x y z
N MET A 1 -4.83 -10.70 -10.13
CA MET A 1 -6.20 -10.24 -10.42
C MET A 1 -6.12 -8.74 -10.61
N GLU A 2 -6.24 -8.24 -11.84
CA GLU A 2 -6.21 -6.79 -12.09
C GLU A 2 -7.45 -6.14 -11.49
N ALA A 3 -7.31 -4.91 -10.98
CA ALA A 3 -8.39 -4.02 -10.55
C ALA A 3 -9.25 -3.57 -11.75
N LYS A 4 -9.86 -4.51 -12.48
CA LYS A 4 -10.50 -4.27 -13.78
C LYS A 4 -11.68 -3.29 -13.71
N ASN A 5 -12.23 -3.04 -12.51
CA ASN A 5 -13.40 -2.20 -12.29
C ASN A 5 -13.14 -0.95 -11.42
N TYR A 6 -11.89 -0.64 -11.06
CA TYR A 6 -11.61 0.54 -10.24
C TYR A 6 -11.62 1.80 -11.12
N THR A 7 -12.19 2.89 -10.63
CA THR A 7 -12.05 4.21 -11.25
C THR A 7 -10.58 4.64 -11.21
N LYS A 8 -10.21 5.67 -11.99
CA LYS A 8 -8.84 6.20 -11.99
C LYS A 8 -8.40 6.67 -10.61
N GLU A 9 -9.28 7.37 -9.90
CA GLU A 9 -9.06 7.85 -8.53
C GLU A 9 -8.87 6.67 -7.57
N GLN A 10 -9.68 5.63 -7.74
CA GLN A 10 -9.58 4.45 -6.91
C GLN A 10 -8.24 3.72 -7.09
N LYS A 11 -7.76 3.57 -8.32
CA LYS A 11 -6.44 2.99 -8.61
C LYS A 11 -5.33 3.84 -7.98
N LEU A 12 -5.41 5.17 -8.16
CA LEU A 12 -4.44 6.09 -7.60
C LEU A 12 -4.38 6.01 -6.06
N ALA A 13 -5.53 5.90 -5.39
CA ALA A 13 -5.59 5.74 -3.95
C ALA A 13 -4.89 4.46 -3.49
N VAL A 14 -5.19 3.32 -4.13
CA VAL A 14 -4.53 2.04 -3.84
C VAL A 14 -3.02 2.14 -4.02
N ASP A 15 -2.57 2.64 -5.18
CA ASP A 15 -1.15 2.72 -5.52
C ASP A 15 -0.39 3.64 -4.55
N THR A 16 -1.03 4.74 -4.13
CA THR A 16 -0.47 5.70 -3.18
C THR A 16 -0.25 5.06 -1.81
N PHE A 17 -1.27 4.41 -1.26
CA PHE A 17 -1.17 3.77 0.06
C PHE A 17 -0.24 2.55 0.03
N LEU A 18 -0.25 1.77 -1.05
CA LEU A 18 0.65 0.63 -1.22
C LEU A 18 2.12 1.08 -1.30
N THR A 19 2.41 2.13 -2.07
CA THR A 19 3.77 2.69 -2.17
C THR A 19 4.21 3.26 -0.82
N ALA A 20 3.34 4.04 -0.15
CA ALA A 20 3.65 4.62 1.16
C ALA A 20 3.93 3.54 2.21
N SER A 21 3.15 2.45 2.22
CA SER A 21 3.40 1.35 3.15
C SER A 21 4.71 0.61 2.85
N MET A 22 5.11 0.48 1.57
CA MET A 22 6.42 -0.08 1.21
C MET A 22 7.56 0.81 1.68
N VAL A 23 7.40 2.12 1.62
CA VAL A 23 8.38 3.08 2.16
C VAL A 23 8.53 2.89 3.67
N VAL A 24 7.43 2.84 4.41
CA VAL A 24 7.46 2.63 5.86
C VAL A 24 8.13 1.29 6.22
N ALA A 25 7.81 0.23 5.48
CA ALA A 25 8.38 -1.08 5.72
C ALA A 25 9.90 -1.12 5.47
N ASN A 26 10.37 -0.57 4.35
CA ASN A 26 11.80 -0.42 4.07
C ASN A 26 12.51 0.42 5.16
N ALA A 27 11.87 1.48 5.66
CA ALA A 27 12.41 2.29 6.73
C ALA A 27 12.57 1.50 8.05
N ARG A 28 11.60 0.64 8.39
CA ARG A 28 11.67 -0.24 9.56
C ARG A 28 12.76 -1.30 9.47
N GLU A 29 13.13 -1.71 8.27
CA GLU A 29 14.23 -2.65 8.00
C GLU A 29 15.62 -1.99 8.11
N GLY A 30 15.68 -0.72 8.53
CA GLY A 30 16.93 0.00 8.79
C GLY A 30 17.34 1.00 7.71
N ASN A 31 16.54 1.15 6.64
CA ASN A 31 16.81 2.13 5.59
C ASN A 31 16.12 3.47 5.87
N ALA A 32 16.72 4.33 6.68
CA ALA A 32 16.16 5.65 6.99
C ALA A 32 15.96 6.54 5.74
N ASN A 33 16.74 6.32 4.68
CA ASN A 33 16.66 7.03 3.40
C ASN A 33 16.14 6.11 2.29
N VAL A 34 14.86 5.78 2.36
CA VAL A 34 14.22 4.94 1.34
C VAL A 34 14.17 5.67 0.00
N SER A 35 14.81 5.08 -1.00
CA SER A 35 14.78 5.57 -2.37
C SER A 35 13.69 4.88 -3.20
N TYR A 36 13.43 5.41 -4.38
CA TYR A 36 12.59 4.76 -5.38
C TYR A 36 13.04 3.32 -5.68
N TRP A 37 14.36 3.08 -5.73
CA TRP A 37 14.91 1.75 -6.03
C TRP A 37 14.62 0.73 -4.93
N ASP A 38 14.54 1.16 -3.68
CA ASP A 38 14.19 0.29 -2.56
C ASP A 38 12.73 -0.16 -2.65
N THR A 39 11.82 0.77 -2.98
CA THR A 39 10.42 0.42 -3.23
C THR A 39 10.25 -0.48 -4.44
N ARG A 40 11.00 -0.23 -5.52
CA ARG A 40 10.97 -1.05 -6.73
C ARG A 40 11.48 -2.47 -6.46
N LYS A 41 12.61 -2.60 -5.74
CA LYS A 41 13.16 -3.91 -5.36
C LYS A 41 12.18 -4.69 -4.48
N ARG A 42 11.49 -4.02 -3.56
CA ARG A 42 10.46 -4.64 -2.72
C ARG A 42 9.26 -5.11 -3.55
N GLN A 43 8.86 -4.36 -4.59
CA GLN A 43 7.86 -4.80 -5.55
C GLN A 43 8.33 -6.03 -6.35
N GLU A 44 9.55 -6.00 -6.88
CA GLU A 44 10.14 -7.14 -7.60
C GLU A 44 10.23 -8.39 -6.71
N ASN A 45 10.58 -8.21 -5.43
CA ASN A 45 10.56 -9.29 -4.43
C ASN A 45 9.14 -9.83 -4.23
N PHE A 46 8.13 -8.96 -4.13
CA PHE A 46 6.73 -9.39 -4.03
C PHE A 46 6.29 -10.19 -5.25
N GLU A 47 6.60 -9.75 -6.47
CA GLU A 47 6.20 -10.43 -7.71
C GLU A 47 6.79 -11.84 -7.81
N ASN A 48 8.06 -12.00 -7.41
CA ASN A 48 8.81 -13.25 -7.47
C ASN A 48 8.67 -14.15 -6.22
N ALA A 49 8.03 -13.66 -5.15
CA ALA A 49 7.85 -14.40 -3.92
C ALA A 49 6.88 -15.59 -4.07
N SER A 50 7.04 -16.60 -3.19
CA SER A 50 6.06 -17.67 -2.99
C SER A 50 4.72 -17.10 -2.50
N ASN A 51 3.63 -17.84 -2.68
CA ASN A 51 2.31 -17.41 -2.19
C ASN A 51 2.30 -17.14 -0.68
N SER A 52 3.02 -17.95 0.11
CA SER A 52 3.13 -17.72 1.56
C SER A 52 3.82 -16.41 1.89
N LEU A 53 4.93 -16.10 1.21
CA LEU A 53 5.66 -14.85 1.42
C LEU A 53 4.87 -13.64 0.88
N LYS A 54 4.20 -13.76 -0.27
CA LYS A 54 3.26 -12.74 -0.77
C LYS A 54 2.18 -12.43 0.24
N ALA A 55 1.59 -13.44 0.86
CA ALA A 55 0.59 -13.26 1.90
C ALA A 55 1.15 -12.50 3.11
N GLN A 56 2.33 -12.86 3.60
CA GLN A 56 3.01 -12.16 4.70
C GLN A 56 3.29 -10.69 4.36
N MET A 57 3.80 -10.42 3.15
CA MET A 57 4.06 -9.06 2.69
C MET A 57 2.77 -8.25 2.63
N LEU A 58 1.67 -8.81 2.10
CA LEU A 58 0.37 -8.12 2.07
C LEU A 58 -0.19 -7.85 3.48
N GLU A 59 -0.04 -8.80 4.40
CA GLU A 59 -0.43 -8.62 5.80
C GLU A 59 0.34 -7.47 6.46
N GLU A 60 1.65 -7.40 6.22
CA GLU A 60 2.49 -6.30 6.68
C GLU A 60 2.03 -4.95 6.10
N GLN A 61 1.80 -4.87 4.78
CA GLN A 61 1.33 -3.64 4.14
C GLN A 61 -0.02 -3.19 4.71
N ILE A 62 -0.97 -4.10 4.87
CA ILE A 62 -2.28 -3.81 5.48
C ILE A 62 -2.11 -3.33 6.92
N SER A 63 -1.23 -3.97 7.70
CA SER A 63 -0.95 -3.56 9.08
C SER A 63 -0.44 -2.12 9.12
N ILE A 64 0.56 -1.80 8.30
CA ILE A 64 1.13 -0.45 8.21
C ILE A 64 0.07 0.57 7.82
N ILE A 65 -0.74 0.29 6.80
CA ILE A 65 -1.78 1.21 6.34
C ILE A 65 -2.79 1.49 7.46
N LYS A 66 -3.14 0.49 8.27
CA LYS A 66 -4.08 0.64 9.40
C LYS A 66 -3.53 1.53 10.52
N GLU A 67 -2.22 1.60 10.70
CA GLU A 67 -1.62 2.39 11.76
C GLU A 67 -2.01 3.89 11.65
N PRO A 68 -2.32 4.57 12.76
CA PRO A 68 -2.82 5.94 12.72
C PRO A 68 -1.84 6.97 12.15
N TYR A 69 -0.54 6.77 12.35
CA TYR A 69 0.49 7.78 12.06
C TYR A 69 1.65 7.27 11.19
N ALA A 70 1.53 6.06 10.63
CA ALA A 70 2.56 5.50 9.75
C ALA A 70 2.59 6.21 8.39
N ILE A 71 1.44 6.65 7.88
CA ILE A 71 1.28 7.36 6.61
C ILE A 71 0.64 8.71 6.90
N GLN A 72 1.28 9.78 6.45
CA GLN A 72 0.81 11.15 6.64
C GLN A 72 -0.11 11.59 5.50
N LYS A 73 -1.04 12.51 5.81
CA LYS A 73 -1.89 13.16 4.81
C LYS A 73 -1.04 13.99 3.85
N GLY A 74 -1.42 13.98 2.58
CA GLY A 74 -0.75 14.72 1.53
C GLY A 74 -1.59 15.89 1.01
N LEU A 75 -1.44 16.13 -0.28
CA LEU A 75 -2.27 17.04 -1.04
C LEU A 75 -3.26 16.24 -1.89
N PHE A 76 -4.50 16.71 -1.96
CA PHE A 76 -5.50 16.23 -2.90
C PHE A 76 -5.99 17.42 -3.74
N MET A 77 -5.89 17.30 -5.07
CA MET A 77 -6.23 18.37 -6.02
C MET A 77 -5.54 19.72 -5.69
N GLY A 78 -4.29 19.68 -5.22
CA GLY A 78 -3.50 20.87 -4.88
C GLY A 78 -3.89 21.54 -3.55
N GLN A 79 -4.83 20.97 -2.80
CA GLN A 79 -5.22 21.42 -1.46
C GLN A 79 -4.79 20.40 -0.41
N ALA A 80 -4.65 20.84 0.84
CA ALA A 80 -4.44 19.92 1.96
C ALA A 80 -5.56 18.88 1.98
N GLU A 81 -5.18 17.60 2.01
CA GLU A 81 -6.15 16.50 1.96
C GLU A 81 -7.06 16.52 3.20
N SER A 82 -8.37 16.39 2.96
CA SER A 82 -9.34 16.32 4.05
C SER A 82 -9.27 14.98 4.77
N GLU A 83 -9.60 14.97 6.07
CA GLU A 83 -9.61 13.72 6.85
C GLU A 83 -10.58 12.68 6.25
N ALA A 84 -11.75 13.12 5.82
CA ALA A 84 -12.74 12.23 5.21
C ALA A 84 -12.22 11.57 3.93
N HIS A 85 -11.54 12.33 3.06
CA HIS A 85 -10.96 11.81 1.84
C HIS A 85 -9.81 10.82 2.13
N PHE A 86 -8.92 11.19 3.06
CA PHE A 86 -7.79 10.36 3.46
C PHE A 86 -8.26 9.01 4.01
N GLN A 87 -9.23 9.01 4.93
CA GLN A 87 -9.78 7.78 5.52
C GLN A 87 -10.51 6.92 4.49
N ALA A 88 -11.26 7.53 3.56
CA ALA A 88 -11.91 6.79 2.48
C ALA A 88 -10.88 6.09 1.58
N SER A 89 -9.82 6.81 1.17
CA SER A 89 -8.73 6.27 0.36
C SER A 89 -7.95 5.17 1.07
N LYS A 90 -7.67 5.36 2.36
CA LYS A 90 -7.02 4.38 3.24
C LYS A 90 -7.82 3.08 3.34
N ASN A 91 -9.12 3.16 3.59
CA ASN A 91 -10.00 1.99 3.68
C ASN A 91 -10.08 1.25 2.35
N GLN A 92 -10.15 1.99 1.24
CA GLN A 92 -10.21 1.39 -0.08
C GLN A 92 -8.92 0.62 -0.43
N ALA A 93 -7.76 1.13 -0.03
CA ALA A 93 -6.50 0.42 -0.17
C ALA A 93 -6.47 -0.88 0.67
N ILE A 94 -6.95 -0.82 1.92
CA ILE A 94 -7.07 -2.00 2.78
C ILE A 94 -7.99 -3.05 2.16
N ASP A 95 -9.15 -2.66 1.65
CA ASP A 95 -10.11 -3.58 1.03
C ASP A 95 -9.51 -4.28 -0.20
N TYR A 96 -8.83 -3.52 -1.06
CA TYR A 96 -8.16 -4.06 -2.22
C TYR A 96 -7.09 -5.10 -1.84
N LEU A 97 -6.18 -4.74 -0.93
CA LEU A 97 -5.10 -5.63 -0.49
C LEU A 97 -5.65 -6.85 0.25
N SER A 98 -6.72 -6.70 1.02
CA SER A 98 -7.40 -7.82 1.69
C SER A 98 -8.02 -8.78 0.67
N GLY A 99 -8.58 -8.26 -0.42
CA GLY A 99 -9.05 -9.06 -1.55
C GLY A 99 -7.91 -9.86 -2.21
N LEU A 100 -6.77 -9.22 -2.48
CA LEU A 100 -5.59 -9.91 -3.00
C LEU A 100 -5.09 -11.00 -2.04
N LEU A 101 -5.00 -10.69 -0.74
CA LEU A 101 -4.57 -11.64 0.28
C LEU A 101 -5.48 -12.87 0.33
N LYS A 102 -6.80 -12.67 0.29
CA LYS A 102 -7.77 -13.77 0.25
C LYS A 102 -7.53 -14.66 -0.96
N ASN A 103 -7.30 -14.09 -2.14
CA ASN A 103 -7.08 -14.85 -3.36
C ASN A 103 -5.77 -15.64 -3.39
N ILE A 104 -4.77 -15.23 -2.61
CA ILE A 104 -3.46 -15.91 -2.51
C ILE A 104 -3.51 -17.05 -1.47
N LYS A 105 -4.37 -16.93 -0.46
CA LYS A 105 -4.57 -17.95 0.59
C LYS A 105 -5.53 -19.07 0.20
N VAL A 106 -6.28 -18.92 -0.89
CA VAL A 106 -7.13 -19.96 -1.50
C VAL A 106 -6.25 -20.92 -2.30
#